data_AF-A0A1D6E7Y4-F1
#
_entry.id   AF-A0A1D6E7Y4-F1
#
_cell.length_a   1.000
_cell.length_b   1.000
_cell.length_c   1.000
_cell.angle_alpha   90.00
_cell.angle_beta   90.00
_cell.angle_gamma   90.00
#
_symmetry.space_group_name_H-M   'P 1'
#
loop_
_entity.id
_entity.type
_entity.pdbx_description
1 polymer ?
#
loop_
_entity_poly.entity_id
_entity_poly.type
_entity_poly.pdbx_seq_one_letter_code
_entity_poly.pdbx_strand_id
1 'polypeptide(L)'
;MEAEYPHQQAAPSYSTTATVFWPYATRRRKRAEDGSDLSLASDMDLDADAQRAADKLKAVSEELGHEIRVFSSENFALQPSKLPSADHEEGDDFYELQPADYYNLISNRMGGRKYFLGSFKLTY
;
A
#
# COMPACT_ATOMS: atom_id res chain seq x y z
N MET A 1 49.47 -28.81 9.66
CA MET A 1 49.19 -28.10 8.40
C MET A 1 48.16 -27.04 8.75
N GLU A 2 48.62 -25.82 9.00
CA GLU A 2 47.74 -24.70 9.30
C GLU A 2 47.29 -24.10 7.97
N ALA A 3 45.98 -23.97 7.78
CA ALA A 3 45.42 -23.35 6.59
C ALA A 3 45.35 -21.83 6.82
N GLU A 4 46.13 -21.13 6.02
CA GLU A 4 46.20 -19.67 5.92
C GLU A 4 44.88 -19.09 5.41
N TYR A 5 44.24 -18.23 6.22
CA TYR A 5 43.07 -17.44 5.83
C TYR A 5 43.53 -16.14 5.14
N PRO A 6 43.01 -15.78 3.96
CA PRO A 6 43.05 -14.40 3.53
C PRO A 6 41.92 -13.62 4.21
N HIS A 7 42.31 -12.64 5.01
CA HIS A 7 41.45 -11.66 5.67
C HIS A 7 41.70 -10.29 5.03
N GLN A 8 40.88 -9.85 4.07
CA GLN A 8 40.72 -8.43 3.66
C GLN A 8 39.31 -8.28 3.05
N GLN A 9 38.33 -7.76 3.79
CA GLN A 9 37.99 -6.35 4.02
C GLN A 9 37.09 -5.72 2.93
N ALA A 10 36.08 -5.01 3.44
CA ALA A 10 35.21 -4.01 2.83
C ALA A 10 33.98 -4.50 2.05
N ALA A 11 32.84 -4.42 2.74
CA ALA A 11 31.51 -4.33 2.15
C ALA A 11 31.42 -3.17 1.14
N PRO A 12 30.54 -3.32 0.14
CA PRO A 12 29.44 -2.37 0.07
C PRO A 12 28.11 -3.13 0.10
N SER A 13 27.40 -2.95 1.21
CA SER A 13 25.96 -3.11 1.28
C SER A 13 25.31 -2.28 0.17
N TYR A 14 24.80 -2.92 -0.87
CA TYR A 14 23.81 -2.28 -1.73
C TYR A 14 22.43 -2.73 -1.27
N SER A 15 21.91 -1.99 -0.29
CA SER A 15 20.47 -1.88 -0.10
C SER A 15 19.94 -1.06 -1.27
N THR A 16 19.44 -1.71 -2.32
CA THR A 16 18.75 -0.99 -3.41
C THR A 16 17.32 -0.76 -2.98
N THR A 17 17.11 0.13 -2.00
CA THR A 17 15.83 0.82 -1.92
C THR A 17 15.81 1.78 -3.10
N ALA A 18 15.09 1.41 -4.17
CA ALA A 18 14.79 2.32 -5.25
C ALA A 18 13.86 3.40 -4.70
N THR A 19 14.44 4.42 -4.06
CA THR A 19 13.74 5.64 -3.70
C THR A 19 13.36 6.29 -5.02
N VAL A 20 12.07 6.29 -5.32
CA VAL A 20 11.52 7.01 -6.46
C VAL A 20 11.77 8.50 -6.20
N PHE A 21 12.89 9.00 -6.71
CA PHE A 21 13.21 10.43 -6.70
C PHE A 21 12.28 11.09 -7.71
N TRP A 22 11.17 11.66 -7.24
CA TRP A 22 10.40 12.59 -8.04
C TRP A 22 11.30 13.79 -8.35
N PRO A 23 11.52 14.14 -9.63
CA PRO A 23 12.28 15.33 -9.96
C PRO A 23 11.37 16.52 -9.67
N TYR A 24 11.39 16.99 -8.43
CA TYR A 24 10.91 18.33 -8.13
C TYR A 24 11.82 19.29 -8.88
N ALA A 25 11.29 19.84 -9.96
CA ALA A 25 11.93 20.84 -10.79
C ALA A 25 12.46 21.99 -9.91
N THR A 26 13.78 22.08 -9.76
CA THR A 26 14.42 23.22 -9.11
C THR A 26 14.37 24.44 -10.03
N ARG A 27 13.22 25.12 -10.08
CA ARG A 27 13.13 26.47 -10.65
C ARG A 27 13.38 27.48 -9.52
N ARG A 28 14.66 27.84 -9.30
CA ARG A 28 15.02 28.97 -8.43
C ARG A 28 14.40 30.25 -9.01
N ARG A 29 13.24 30.67 -8.49
CA ARG A 29 12.69 32.01 -8.77
C ARG A 29 13.32 32.99 -7.78
N LYS A 30 13.89 34.07 -8.32
CA LYS A 30 14.37 35.25 -7.60
C LYS A 30 13.18 35.84 -6.83
N ARG A 31 13.30 35.98 -5.50
CA ARG A 31 12.30 36.64 -4.65
C ARG A 31 12.24 38.11 -5.05
N ALA A 32 11.21 38.50 -5.80
CA ALA A 32 10.75 39.88 -5.82
C ALA A 32 9.76 39.99 -4.66
N GLU A 33 10.07 40.84 -3.70
CA GLU A 33 9.15 41.24 -2.64
C GLU A 33 8.10 42.13 -3.31
N ASP A 34 7.01 41.53 -3.77
CA ASP A 34 5.79 42.25 -4.10
C ASP A 34 4.73 41.76 -3.12
N GLY A 35 4.45 42.62 -2.14
CA GLY A 35 3.39 42.42 -1.19
C GLY A 35 2.05 42.57 -1.91
N SER A 36 1.48 41.46 -2.35
CA SER A 36 0.07 41.39 -2.73
C SER A 36 -0.53 40.06 -2.31
N ASP A 37 -1.27 40.14 -1.20
CA ASP A 37 -2.51 39.42 -0.93
C ASP A 37 -2.51 37.90 -1.15
N LEU A 38 -1.92 37.14 -0.21
CA LEU A 38 -2.22 35.72 -0.02
C LEU A 38 -2.92 35.44 1.32
N SER A 39 -3.64 36.43 1.84
CA SER A 39 -4.58 36.27 2.95
C SER A 39 -6.02 36.13 2.45
N LEU A 40 -6.25 35.38 1.37
CA LEU A 40 -7.52 34.69 1.21
C LEU A 40 -7.38 33.33 1.88
N ALA A 41 -7.16 33.34 3.20
CA ALA A 41 -7.64 32.25 4.02
C ALA A 41 -9.16 32.33 3.88
N SER A 42 -9.69 31.66 2.85
CA SER A 42 -11.12 31.49 2.70
C SER A 42 -11.58 30.94 4.04
N ASP A 43 -12.36 31.73 4.78
CA ASP A 43 -13.14 31.27 5.91
C ASP A 43 -14.09 30.21 5.35
N MET A 44 -13.57 29.00 5.21
CA MET A 44 -14.33 27.84 4.80
C MET A 44 -15.25 27.54 5.97
N ASP A 45 -16.50 28.01 5.90
CA ASP A 45 -17.55 27.65 6.84
C ASP A 45 -17.75 26.12 6.74
N LEU A 46 -16.98 25.38 7.54
CA LEU A 46 -16.99 23.92 7.59
C LEU A 46 -18.42 23.40 7.85
N ASP A 47 -19.22 24.15 8.61
CA ASP A 47 -20.62 23.86 8.89
C ASP A 47 -21.51 23.99 7.64
N ALA A 48 -21.30 25.02 6.83
CA ALA A 48 -22.07 25.22 5.59
C ALA A 48 -21.74 24.13 4.56
N ASP A 49 -20.48 23.72 4.47
CA ASP A 49 -20.06 22.65 3.58
C ASP A 49 -20.50 21.26 4.08
N ALA A 50 -20.48 21.02 5.40
CA ALA A 50 -21.04 19.81 6.00
C ALA A 50 -22.54 19.68 5.71
N GLN A 51 -23.30 20.78 5.83
CA GLN A 51 -24.73 20.79 5.51
C GLN A 51 -24.97 20.48 4.02
N ARG A 52 -24.21 21.13 3.12
CA ARG A 52 -24.30 20.84 1.67
C ARG A 52 -23.98 19.39 1.35
N ALA A 53 -23.02 18.78 2.05
CA ALA A 53 -22.69 17.37 1.87
C ALA A 53 -23.85 16.47 2.34
N ALA A 54 -24.46 16.77 3.48
CA ALA A 54 -25.62 16.04 3.98
C ALA A 54 -26.82 16.12 3.02
N ASP A 55 -27.10 17.31 2.47
CA ASP A 55 -28.19 17.51 1.50
C ASP A 55 -27.98 16.70 0.22
N LYS A 56 -26.73 16.62 -0.27
CA LYS A 56 -26.37 15.78 -1.41
C LYS A 56 -26.59 14.30 -1.13
N LEU A 57 -26.16 13.82 0.04
CA LEU A 57 -26.35 12.42 0.43
C LEU A 57 -27.85 12.08 0.52
N LYS A 58 -28.66 13.01 1.05
CA LYS A 58 -30.11 12.86 1.09
C LYS A 58 -30.72 12.76 -0.31
N ALA A 59 -30.36 13.66 -1.22
CA ALA A 59 -30.86 13.63 -2.60
C ALA A 59 -30.51 12.31 -3.30
N VAL A 60 -29.28 11.81 -3.14
CA VAL A 60 -28.85 10.53 -3.72
C VAL A 60 -29.59 9.35 -3.07
N SER A 61 -29.87 9.40 -1.76
CA SER A 61 -30.64 8.35 -1.09
C SER A 61 -32.08 8.26 -1.58
N GLU A 62 -32.70 9.40 -1.89
CA GLU A 62 -34.05 9.48 -2.48
C GLU A 62 -34.06 8.95 -3.92
N GLU A 63 -33.03 9.30 -4.72
CA GLU A 63 -32.87 8.82 -6.10
C GLU A 63 -32.65 7.30 -6.16
N LEU A 64 -31.83 6.76 -5.26
CA LEU A 64 -31.50 5.34 -5.21
C LEU A 64 -32.61 4.49 -4.53
N GLY A 65 -33.49 5.12 -3.76
CA GLY A 65 -34.47 4.43 -2.91
C GLY A 65 -33.84 3.62 -1.78
N HIS A 66 -32.60 3.95 -1.38
CA HIS A 66 -31.79 3.22 -0.41
C HIS A 66 -31.07 4.16 0.56
N GLU A 67 -30.94 3.75 1.82
CA GLU A 67 -30.18 4.48 2.83
C GLU A 67 -28.68 4.48 2.48
N ILE A 68 -28.04 5.66 2.49
CA ILE A 68 -26.59 5.79 2.35
C ILE A 68 -25.96 5.93 3.72
N ARG A 69 -25.08 5.00 4.08
CA ARG A 69 -24.32 5.04 5.34
C ARG A 69 -22.92 5.55 5.09
N VAL A 70 -22.57 6.65 5.76
CA VAL A 70 -21.23 7.22 5.73
C VAL A 70 -20.44 6.68 6.91
N PHE A 71 -19.29 6.06 6.62
CA PHE A 71 -18.35 5.64 7.65
C PHE A 71 -17.09 6.48 7.56
N SER A 72 -16.69 7.08 8.68
CA SER A 72 -15.43 7.82 8.80
C SER A 72 -14.44 7.02 9.64
N SER A 73 -13.15 7.25 9.41
CA SER A 73 -12.08 6.64 10.20
C SER A 73 -12.20 6.95 11.69
N GLU A 74 -12.63 8.17 12.05
CA GLU A 74 -12.87 8.58 13.43
C GLU A 74 -13.96 7.74 14.10
N ASN A 75 -15.08 7.49 13.39
CA ASN A 75 -16.14 6.62 13.88
C ASN A 75 -15.68 5.16 14.03
N PHE A 76 -14.81 4.67 13.13
CA PHE A 76 -14.23 3.33 13.24
C PHE A 76 -13.30 3.19 14.45
N ALA A 77 -12.51 4.22 14.77
CA ALA A 77 -11.59 4.18 15.91
C ALA A 77 -12.32 4.16 17.26
N LEU A 78 -13.54 4.70 17.34
CA LEU A 78 -14.38 4.69 18.54
C LEU A 78 -15.09 3.36 18.77
N GLN A 79 -15.19 2.51 17.75
CA GLN A 79 -15.84 1.21 17.87
C GLN A 79 -14.82 0.16 18.36
N PRO A 80 -15.13 -0.58 19.46
CA PRO A 80 -14.27 -1.68 19.88
C PRO A 80 -14.22 -2.74 18.78
N SER A 81 -13.03 -2.99 18.24
CA SER A 81 -12.85 -3.97 17.18
C SER A 81 -13.16 -5.37 17.71
N LYS A 82 -14.03 -6.10 17.02
CA LYS A 82 -14.24 -7.55 17.25
C LYS A 82 -13.14 -8.41 16.60
N LEU A 83 -12.20 -7.77 15.91
CA LEU A 83 -11.08 -8.44 15.28
C LEU A 83 -10.06 -8.84 16.35
N PRO A 84 -9.36 -9.96 16.18
CA PRO A 84 -8.23 -10.32 17.03
C PRO A 84 -7.19 -9.18 17.01
N SER A 85 -6.46 -9.03 18.12
CA SER A 85 -5.40 -8.02 18.19
C SER A 85 -4.40 -8.25 17.06
N ALA A 86 -4.03 -7.16 16.38
CA ALA A 86 -3.01 -7.18 15.35
C ALA A 86 -1.59 -7.32 15.92
N ASP A 87 -1.43 -7.26 17.24
CA ASP A 87 -0.13 -7.33 17.94
C ASP A 87 0.44 -8.75 18.05
N HIS A 88 -0.20 -9.75 17.42
CA HIS A 88 0.29 -11.11 17.44
C HIS A 88 1.44 -11.27 16.43
N GLU A 89 2.68 -11.18 16.92
CA GLU A 89 3.85 -11.60 16.15
C GLU A 89 3.87 -13.13 16.04
N GLU A 90 4.02 -13.66 14.83
CA GLU A 90 4.23 -15.09 14.61
C GLU A 90 5.61 -15.53 15.12
N GLY A 91 5.70 -16.75 15.65
CA GLY A 91 6.98 -17.33 16.06
C GLY A 91 7.90 -17.58 14.86
N ASP A 92 9.21 -17.60 15.10
CA ASP A 92 10.23 -17.84 14.06
C ASP A 92 9.99 -19.17 13.31
N ASP A 93 9.44 -20.17 13.99
CA ASP A 93 9.10 -21.50 13.47
C ASP A 93 7.99 -21.46 12.39
N PHE A 94 7.16 -20.43 12.38
CA PHE A 94 6.15 -20.22 11.35
C PHE A 94 6.78 -20.00 9.96
N TYR A 95 7.97 -19.39 9.92
CA TYR A 95 8.70 -19.15 8.67
C TYR A 95 9.63 -20.30 8.29
N GLU A 96 9.73 -21.33 9.13
CA GLU A 96 10.52 -22.52 8.84
C GLU A 96 9.74 -23.50 7.98
N LEU A 97 10.34 -23.85 6.83
CA LEU A 97 9.79 -24.87 5.95
C LEU A 97 9.75 -26.21 6.66
N GLN A 98 8.56 -26.81 6.71
CA GLN A 98 8.42 -28.16 7.22
C GLN A 98 8.95 -29.16 6.19
N PRO A 99 9.45 -30.32 6.62
CA PRO A 99 9.86 -31.38 5.69
C PRO A 99 8.77 -31.76 4.67
N ALA A 100 7.50 -31.62 5.05
CA ALA A 100 6.35 -31.84 4.16
C ALA A 100 6.27 -30.82 3.00
N ASP A 101 6.78 -29.61 3.19
CA ASP A 101 6.71 -28.52 2.20
C ASP A 101 7.73 -28.67 1.07
N TYR A 102 8.77 -29.49 1.29
CA TYR A 102 9.86 -29.74 0.34
C TYR A 102 9.35 -30.18 -1.04
N TYR A 103 8.39 -31.11 -1.06
CA TYR A 103 7.83 -31.64 -2.31
C TYR A 103 7.02 -30.59 -3.08
N ASN A 104 6.31 -29.70 -2.39
CA ASN A 104 5.51 -28.66 -3.01
C ASN A 104 6.41 -27.61 -3.69
N LEU A 105 7.50 -27.21 -3.03
CA LEU A 105 8.48 -26.26 -3.57
C LEU A 105 9.16 -26.78 -4.84
N ILE A 106 9.57 -28.05 -4.83
CA ILE A 106 10.31 -28.64 -5.96
C ILE A 106 9.37 -28.99 -7.12
N SER A 107 8.16 -29.42 -6.82
CA SER A 107 7.15 -29.73 -7.85
C SER A 107 6.79 -28.49 -8.66
N ASN A 108 6.67 -27.32 -8.02
CA ASN A 108 6.43 -26.06 -8.73
C ASN A 108 7.63 -25.63 -9.57
N ARG A 109 8.85 -25.87 -9.08
CA ARG A 109 10.10 -25.63 -9.84
C ARG A 109 10.23 -26.54 -11.06
N MET A 110 9.82 -27.80 -10.98
CA MET A 110 9.88 -28.76 -12.10
C MET A 110 8.66 -28.64 -13.04
N GLY A 111 7.49 -28.27 -12.51
CA GLY A 111 6.24 -28.09 -13.25
C GLY A 111 6.22 -26.82 -14.12
N GLY A 112 7.06 -25.82 -13.82
CA GLY A 112 7.27 -24.63 -14.65
C GLY A 112 7.95 -24.90 -16.00
N ARG A 113 8.40 -26.13 -16.26
CA ARG A 113 8.88 -26.59 -17.58
C ARG A 113 7.86 -27.47 -18.30
N LYS A 114 6.56 -27.25 -18.08
CA LYS A 114 5.55 -27.76 -19.02
C LYS A 114 5.43 -26.76 -20.15
N TYR A 115 6.07 -27.06 -21.30
CA TYR A 115 5.66 -26.46 -22.56
C TYR A 115 4.17 -26.74 -22.71
N PHE A 116 3.35 -25.69 -22.62
CA PHE A 116 1.93 -25.78 -22.89
C PHE A 116 1.78 -26.00 -24.40
N LEU A 117 1.87 -27.26 -24.86
CA LEU A 117 1.45 -27.62 -26.20
C LEU A 117 -0.08 -27.73 -26.18
N GLY A 118 -0.74 -26.57 -26.08
CA GLY A 118 -2.18 -26.44 -26.18
C GLY A 118 -2.61 -26.95 -27.55
N SER A 119 -3.19 -28.14 -27.58
CA SER A 119 -3.89 -28.62 -28.78
C SER A 119 -5.26 -27.97 -28.78
N PHE A 120 -5.41 -26.90 -29.55
CA PHE A 120 -6.72 -26.34 -29.88
C PHE A 120 -7.52 -27.39 -30.66
N LYS A 121 -8.69 -27.78 -30.14
CA LYS A 121 -9.84 -28.07 -31.00
C LYS A 121 -11.14 -27.75 -30.30
N LEU A 122 -11.88 -26.83 -30.94
CA LEU A 122 -13.19 -26.33 -30.59
C LEU A 122 -14.28 -27.40 -30.77
N THR A 123 -15.39 -27.15 -30.06
CA THR A 123 -16.79 -27.43 -30.40
C THR A 123 -17.26 -28.87 -30.51
N TYR A 124 -18.36 -29.14 -29.79
CA TYR A 124 -19.54 -29.80 -30.37
C TYR A 124 -20.76 -28.93 -30.10
#